data_AF-A0A8J8AEV1-F1
#
_entry.id   AF-A0A8J8AEV1-F1
#
_cell.length_a   1.000
_cell.length_b   1.000
_cell.length_c   1.000
_cell.angle_alpha   90.00
_cell.angle_beta   90.00
_cell.angle_gamma   90.00
#
_symmetry.space_group_name_H-M   'P 1'
#
loop_
_entity.id
_entity.type
_entity.pdbx_description
1 polymer ?
#
loop_
_entity_poly.entity_id
_entity_poly.type
_entity_poly.pdbx_seq_one_letter_code
_entity_poly.pdbx_strand_id
1 'polypeptide(L)'
;MVIKYEPLNRRERIVRLFREAIEAENRRDLETAKKKLDEIMDLAREEEPEFYFEACFRMADIFVQEDNYRGAVKCALRGIHRAPSLDLYRLGVKRLGDILFIMKQNGRLGELASEMDVTLGLIKEDEELHSFALALVRLARGEEVAEEFSLEEFNEVLRNLRG
;
A
#
# COMPACT_ATOMS: atom_id res chain seq x y z
N MET A 1 14.66 -17.65 36.29
CA MET A 1 15.10 -16.58 35.36
C MET A 1 14.55 -16.96 33.99
N VAL A 2 13.42 -16.37 33.60
CA VAL A 2 12.75 -16.69 32.33
C VAL A 2 13.46 -15.89 31.25
N ILE A 3 14.30 -16.55 30.47
CA ILE A 3 14.88 -15.92 29.28
C ILE A 3 13.73 -15.84 28.26
N LYS A 4 13.13 -14.66 28.10
CA LYS A 4 12.20 -14.38 27.00
C LYS A 4 12.98 -14.37 25.68
N TYR A 5 13.21 -15.56 25.11
CA TYR A 5 13.72 -15.78 23.77
C TYR A 5 12.54 -15.75 22.76
N GLU A 6 11.91 -14.59 22.59
CA GLU A 6 10.82 -14.39 21.62
C GLU A 6 11.17 -13.57 20.35
N PRO A 7 12.14 -12.61 20.35
CA PRO A 7 12.36 -11.74 19.18
C PRO A 7 12.90 -12.43 17.93
N LEU A 8 13.82 -13.40 18.07
CA LEU A 8 14.50 -14.05 16.94
C LEU A 8 13.54 -14.89 16.08
N ASN A 9 12.59 -15.59 16.70
CA ASN A 9 11.67 -16.46 15.99
C ASN A 9 10.67 -15.67 15.11
N ARG A 10 10.28 -14.46 15.51
CA ARG A 10 9.31 -13.64 14.74
C ARG A 10 9.91 -13.16 13.42
N ARG A 11 11.07 -12.51 13.45
CA ARG A 11 11.75 -12.01 12.24
C ARG A 11 12.11 -13.15 11.30
N GLU A 12 12.63 -14.25 11.82
CA GLU A 12 12.92 -15.46 11.04
C GLU A 12 11.66 -16.02 10.38
N ARG A 13 10.54 -16.09 11.11
CA ARG A 13 9.25 -16.51 10.55
C ARG A 13 8.79 -15.56 9.45
N ILE A 14 8.85 -14.24 9.65
CA ILE A 14 8.47 -13.24 8.64
C ILE A 14 9.32 -13.40 7.37
N VAL A 15 10.64 -13.52 7.51
CA VAL A 15 11.55 -13.71 6.36
C VAL A 15 11.24 -15.01 5.61
N ARG A 16 10.94 -16.11 6.34
CA ARG A 16 10.50 -17.37 5.73
C ARG A 16 9.19 -17.21 4.98
N LEU A 17 8.20 -16.54 5.57
CA LEU A 17 6.92 -16.27 4.93
C LEU A 17 7.08 -15.42 3.66
N PHE A 18 7.97 -14.43 3.65
CA PHE A 18 8.27 -13.65 2.44
C PHE A 18 8.83 -14.54 1.33
N ARG A 19 9.76 -15.44 1.66
CA ARG A 19 10.28 -16.40 0.69
C ARG A 19 9.18 -17.30 0.14
N GLU A 20 8.34 -17.86 1.01
CA GLU A 20 7.21 -18.71 0.61
C GLU A 20 6.20 -17.93 -0.27
N ALA A 21 5.95 -16.66 0.03
CA ALA A 21 5.09 -15.80 -0.78
C ALA A 21 5.66 -15.60 -2.19
N ILE A 22 6.97 -15.28 -2.30
CA ILE A 22 7.66 -15.13 -3.58
C ILE A 22 7.65 -16.45 -4.38
N GLU A 23 7.88 -17.59 -3.73
CA GLU A 23 7.84 -18.90 -4.38
C GLU A 23 6.42 -19.27 -4.86
N ALA A 24 5.38 -18.87 -4.13
CA ALA A 24 3.99 -19.04 -4.56
C ALA A 24 3.66 -18.14 -5.75
N GLU A 25 4.04 -16.85 -5.68
CA GLU A 25 3.87 -15.87 -6.76
C GLU A 25 4.56 -16.32 -8.05
N ASN A 26 5.81 -16.79 -7.97
CA ASN A 26 6.56 -17.32 -9.12
C ASN A 26 5.88 -18.53 -9.77
N ARG A 27 5.12 -19.30 -9.01
CA ARG A 27 4.30 -20.44 -9.50
C ARG A 27 2.90 -20.01 -9.96
N ARG A 28 2.61 -18.70 -9.97
CA ARG A 28 1.28 -18.10 -10.24
C ARG A 28 0.20 -18.53 -9.24
N ASP A 29 0.60 -19.02 -8.06
CA ASP A 29 -0.31 -19.28 -6.95
C ASP A 29 -0.47 -18.00 -6.12
N LEU A 30 -1.19 -17.03 -6.69
CA LEU A 30 -1.38 -15.71 -6.11
C LEU A 30 -2.18 -15.78 -4.80
N GLU A 31 -3.12 -16.71 -4.69
CA GLU A 31 -3.92 -16.91 -3.48
C GLU A 31 -3.05 -17.34 -2.29
N THR A 32 -2.14 -18.29 -2.49
CA THR A 32 -1.18 -18.66 -1.45
C THR A 32 -0.24 -17.52 -1.12
N ALA A 33 0.26 -16.79 -2.13
CA ALA A 33 1.14 -15.64 -1.91
C ALA A 33 0.46 -14.56 -1.03
N LYS A 34 -0.80 -14.21 -1.33
CA LYS A 34 -1.58 -13.26 -0.53
C LYS A 34 -1.77 -13.74 0.91
N LYS A 35 -2.14 -15.01 1.13
CA LYS A 35 -2.27 -15.58 2.49
C LYS A 35 -1.00 -15.43 3.32
N LYS A 36 0.16 -15.63 2.70
CA LYS A 36 1.46 -15.48 3.38
C LYS A 36 1.76 -14.01 3.70
N LEU A 37 1.44 -13.09 2.81
CA LEU A 37 1.60 -11.66 3.03
C LEU A 37 0.65 -11.13 4.12
N ASP A 38 -0.59 -11.63 4.18
CA ASP A 38 -1.53 -11.34 5.27
C ASP A 38 -0.99 -11.80 6.63
N GLU A 39 -0.43 -13.03 6.69
CA GLU A 39 0.20 -13.53 7.91
C GLU A 39 1.39 -12.65 8.35
N ILE A 40 2.20 -12.18 7.39
CA ILE A 40 3.30 -11.23 7.69
C ILE A 40 2.74 -9.92 8.23
N MET A 41 1.72 -9.35 7.58
CA MET A 41 1.11 -8.10 8.02
C MET A 41 0.57 -8.20 9.44
N ASP A 42 0.00 -9.34 9.84
CA ASP A 42 -0.48 -9.52 11.21
C ASP A 42 0.66 -9.69 12.22
N LEU A 43 1.73 -10.41 11.86
CA LEU A 43 2.89 -10.58 12.73
C LEU A 43 3.73 -9.31 12.90
N ALA A 44 3.79 -8.46 11.87
CA ALA A 44 4.69 -7.33 11.78
C ALA A 44 4.06 -5.99 12.23
N ARG A 45 2.73 -5.92 12.30
CA ARG A 45 1.93 -4.68 12.44
C ARG A 45 2.42 -3.69 13.49
N GLU A 46 2.86 -4.17 14.64
CA GLU A 46 3.26 -3.35 15.80
C GLU A 46 4.75 -3.38 16.07
N GLU A 47 5.40 -4.50 15.75
CA GLU A 47 6.75 -4.81 16.24
C GLU A 47 7.81 -4.71 15.13
N GLU A 48 7.41 -4.85 13.87
CA GLU A 48 8.31 -4.88 12.72
C GLU A 48 7.73 -4.06 11.55
N PRO A 49 7.53 -2.75 11.72
CA PRO A 49 6.79 -1.92 10.77
C PRO A 49 7.40 -1.87 9.37
N GLU A 50 8.72 -2.08 9.22
CA GLU A 50 9.37 -2.19 7.90
C GLU A 50 8.89 -3.43 7.13
N PHE A 51 8.71 -4.56 7.81
CA PHE A 51 8.15 -5.76 7.20
C PHE A 51 6.67 -5.60 6.89
N TYR A 52 5.91 -4.91 7.75
CA TYR A 52 4.51 -4.58 7.48
C TYR A 52 4.39 -3.72 6.21
N PHE A 53 5.23 -2.68 6.10
CA PHE A 53 5.30 -1.80 4.93
C PHE A 53 5.56 -2.59 3.64
N GLU A 54 6.60 -3.43 3.63
CA GLU A 54 6.95 -4.21 2.44
C GLU A 54 5.88 -5.25 2.08
N ALA A 55 5.27 -5.90 3.08
CA ALA A 55 4.17 -6.83 2.84
C ALA A 55 2.95 -6.15 2.22
N CYS A 56 2.61 -4.93 2.66
CA CYS A 56 1.53 -4.14 2.07
C CYS A 56 1.78 -3.88 0.59
N PHE A 57 2.98 -3.46 0.21
CA PHE A 57 3.25 -3.17 -1.19
C PHE A 57 3.42 -4.41 -2.07
N ARG A 58 3.97 -5.52 -1.55
CA ARG A 58 3.95 -6.80 -2.28
C ARG A 58 2.53 -7.31 -2.51
N MET A 59 1.66 -7.11 -1.54
CA MET A 59 0.23 -7.42 -1.71
C MET A 59 -0.38 -6.52 -2.80
N ALA A 60 0.01 -5.25 -2.86
CA ALA A 60 -0.43 -4.34 -3.91
C ALA A 60 0.05 -4.78 -5.30
N ASP A 61 1.29 -5.25 -5.43
CA ASP A 61 1.85 -5.76 -6.69
C ASP A 61 1.08 -7.01 -7.17
N ILE A 62 0.70 -7.92 -6.27
CA ILE A 62 -0.16 -9.06 -6.61
C ILE A 62 -1.54 -8.59 -7.05
N PHE A 63 -2.14 -7.62 -6.36
CA PHE A 63 -3.43 -7.07 -6.79
C PHE A 63 -3.36 -6.39 -8.16
N VAL A 64 -2.25 -5.76 -8.52
CA VAL A 64 -2.02 -5.27 -9.89
C VAL A 64 -2.00 -6.43 -10.89
N GLN A 65 -1.35 -7.56 -10.57
CA GLN A 65 -1.35 -8.76 -11.43
C GLN A 65 -2.73 -9.39 -11.60
N GLU A 66 -3.59 -9.28 -10.58
CA GLU A 66 -4.98 -9.75 -10.61
C GLU A 66 -5.95 -8.73 -11.26
N ASP A 67 -5.45 -7.63 -11.82
CA ASP A 67 -6.28 -6.54 -12.32
C ASP A 67 -7.24 -6.01 -11.22
N ASN A 68 -6.84 -6.05 -9.95
CA ASN A 68 -7.58 -5.50 -8.82
C ASN A 68 -6.93 -4.22 -8.31
N TYR A 69 -6.96 -3.16 -9.13
CA TYR A 69 -6.27 -1.92 -8.77
C TYR A 69 -6.79 -1.23 -7.52
N ARG A 70 -8.09 -1.35 -7.24
CA ARG A 70 -8.66 -0.87 -5.99
C ARG A 70 -8.01 -1.55 -4.79
N GLY A 71 -7.84 -2.88 -4.83
CA GLY A 71 -7.10 -3.62 -3.80
C GLY A 71 -5.66 -3.13 -3.66
N ALA A 72 -4.99 -2.89 -4.79
CA ALA A 72 -3.62 -2.39 -4.81
C ALA A 72 -3.47 -1.03 -4.12
N VAL A 73 -4.31 -0.05 -4.47
CA VAL A 73 -4.30 1.28 -3.85
C VAL A 73 -4.60 1.22 -2.36
N LYS A 74 -5.57 0.38 -1.95
CA LYS A 74 -5.87 0.20 -0.53
C LYS A 74 -4.67 -0.33 0.27
N CYS A 75 -3.96 -1.32 -0.28
CA CYS A 75 -2.76 -1.84 0.37
C CYS A 75 -1.61 -0.83 0.40
N ALA A 76 -1.39 -0.09 -0.68
CA ALA A 76 -0.38 0.97 -0.73
C ALA A 76 -0.65 2.06 0.33
N LEU A 77 -1.88 2.57 0.43
CA LEU A 77 -2.26 3.55 1.46
C LEU A 77 -2.06 3.03 2.89
N ARG A 78 -2.40 1.76 3.14
CA ARG A 78 -2.13 1.11 4.43
C ARG A 78 -0.64 1.04 4.76
N GLY A 79 0.20 0.77 3.76
CA GLY A 79 1.66 0.76 3.91
C GLY A 79 2.19 2.15 4.25
N ILE A 80 1.80 3.16 3.49
CA ILE A 80 2.22 4.57 3.70
C ILE A 80 1.82 5.05 5.10
N HIS A 81 0.57 4.83 5.51
CA HIS A 81 0.07 5.26 6.81
C HIS A 81 0.86 4.68 7.99
N ARG A 82 1.44 3.48 7.84
CA ARG A 82 2.25 2.82 8.87
C ARG A 82 3.75 2.84 8.57
N ALA A 83 4.20 3.69 7.66
CA ALA A 83 5.62 3.80 7.34
C ALA A 83 6.40 4.24 8.60
N PRO A 84 7.45 3.52 9.01
CA PRO A 84 8.18 3.83 10.25
C PRO A 84 9.17 4.99 10.11
N SER A 85 9.33 5.53 8.90
CA SER A 85 10.21 6.66 8.61
C SER A 85 9.68 7.49 7.46
N LEU A 86 10.12 8.75 7.39
CA LEU A 86 9.80 9.65 6.27
C LEU A 86 10.31 9.12 4.93
N ASP A 87 11.45 8.43 4.92
CA ASP A 87 12.00 7.84 3.69
C ASP A 87 11.09 6.73 3.16
N LEU A 88 10.59 5.85 4.04
CA LEU A 88 9.64 4.82 3.64
C LEU A 88 8.28 5.40 3.29
N TYR A 89 7.86 6.48 3.95
CA TYR A 89 6.64 7.21 3.61
C TYR A 89 6.72 7.72 2.16
N ARG A 90 7.78 8.47 1.83
CA ARG A 90 8.05 8.98 0.48
C ARG A 90 8.15 7.88 -0.56
N LEU A 91 8.87 6.80 -0.24
CA LEU A 91 8.97 5.64 -1.12
C LEU A 91 7.58 5.04 -1.39
N GLY A 92 6.75 4.94 -0.34
CA GLY A 92 5.40 4.43 -0.46
C GLY A 92 4.53 5.31 -1.37
N VAL A 93 4.63 6.64 -1.24
CA VAL A 93 3.92 7.57 -2.12
C VAL A 93 4.34 7.40 -3.59
N LYS A 94 5.65 7.23 -3.85
CA LYS A 94 6.15 6.97 -5.20
C LYS A 94 5.59 5.66 -5.78
N ARG A 95 5.66 4.56 -5.01
CA ARG A 95 5.07 3.27 -5.42
C ARG A 95 3.55 3.34 -5.63
N LEU A 96 2.83 4.09 -4.80
CA LEU A 96 1.41 4.37 -5.03
C LEU A 96 1.21 5.14 -6.33
N GLY A 97 2.06 6.12 -6.62
CA GLY A 97 2.09 6.84 -7.88
C GLY A 97 2.23 5.92 -9.09
N ASP A 98 3.13 4.95 -9.03
CA ASP A 98 3.31 3.95 -10.10
C ASP A 98 2.04 3.12 -10.33
N ILE A 99 1.39 2.66 -9.26
CA ILE A 99 0.11 1.93 -9.33
C ILE A 99 -0.95 2.81 -10.00
N LEU A 100 -1.09 4.07 -9.57
CA LEU A 100 -2.07 5.00 -10.11
C LEU A 100 -1.80 5.35 -11.59
N PHE A 101 -0.53 5.44 -11.97
CA PHE A 101 -0.13 5.63 -13.36
C PHE A 101 -0.55 4.44 -14.22
N ILE A 102 -0.30 3.20 -13.78
CA ILE A 102 -0.77 1.98 -14.45
C ILE A 102 -2.30 2.00 -14.59
N MET A 103 -3.03 2.35 -13.52
CA MET A 103 -4.49 2.50 -13.56
C MET A 103 -4.94 3.49 -14.63
N LYS A 104 -4.30 4.66 -14.69
CA LYS A 104 -4.61 5.70 -15.68
C LYS A 104 -4.36 5.21 -17.10
N GLN A 105 -3.22 4.57 -17.36
CA GLN A 105 -2.90 4.02 -18.70
C GLN A 105 -3.93 2.97 -19.15
N ASN A 106 -4.46 2.19 -18.21
CA ASN A 106 -5.48 1.19 -18.49
C ASN A 106 -6.91 1.75 -18.48
N GLY A 107 -7.10 3.07 -18.32
CA GLY A 107 -8.43 3.70 -18.28
C GLY A 107 -9.27 3.32 -17.06
N ARG A 108 -8.64 2.85 -15.98
CA ARG A 108 -9.29 2.28 -14.79
C ARG A 108 -9.23 3.17 -13.56
N LEU A 109 -8.79 4.42 -13.72
CA LEU A 109 -8.71 5.38 -12.62
C LEU A 109 -10.06 5.61 -11.92
N GLY A 110 -11.16 5.56 -12.69
CA GLY A 110 -12.52 5.72 -12.17
C GLY A 110 -12.95 4.69 -11.12
N GLU A 111 -12.26 3.56 -11.00
CA GLU A 111 -12.55 2.56 -9.96
C GLU A 111 -12.31 3.07 -8.54
N LEU A 112 -11.48 4.10 -8.38
CA LEU A 112 -11.25 4.74 -7.08
C LEU A 112 -12.42 5.60 -6.63
N ALA A 113 -13.35 5.94 -7.53
CA ALA A 113 -14.51 6.78 -7.19
C ALA A 113 -15.44 6.13 -6.15
N SER A 114 -15.35 4.80 -5.97
CA SER A 114 -16.27 3.98 -5.18
C SER A 114 -15.56 3.11 -4.14
N GLU A 115 -16.23 2.85 -3.02
CA GLU A 115 -15.80 1.90 -1.96
C GLU A 115 -14.44 2.21 -1.31
N MET A 116 -14.06 3.48 -1.20
CA MET A 116 -12.84 3.92 -0.50
C MET A 116 -13.07 4.31 0.96
N ASP A 117 -14.32 4.39 1.43
CA ASP A 117 -14.68 4.92 2.76
C ASP A 117 -13.97 4.21 3.92
N VAL A 118 -13.90 2.87 3.87
CA VAL A 118 -13.19 2.08 4.90
C VAL A 118 -11.71 2.43 4.94
N THR A 119 -11.08 2.58 3.77
CA THR A 119 -9.65 2.90 3.67
C THR A 119 -9.37 4.33 4.10
N LEU A 120 -10.22 5.28 3.72
CA LEU A 120 -10.16 6.67 4.19
C LEU A 120 -10.29 6.72 5.72
N GLY A 121 -11.23 5.97 6.29
CA GLY A 121 -11.40 5.86 7.74
C GLY A 121 -10.18 5.27 8.47
N LEU A 122 -9.41 4.39 7.82
CA LEU A 122 -8.19 3.81 8.40
C LEU A 122 -7.02 4.81 8.47
N ILE A 123 -6.96 5.76 7.54
CA ILE A 123 -5.85 6.71 7.43
C ILE A 123 -6.19 8.11 7.97
N LYS A 124 -7.39 8.30 8.53
CA LYS A 124 -7.92 9.60 8.99
C LYS A 124 -7.04 10.36 9.99
N GLU A 125 -6.22 9.64 10.77
CA GLU A 125 -5.31 10.24 11.75
C GLU A 125 -4.06 10.86 11.09
N ASP A 126 -3.76 10.48 9.84
CA ASP A 126 -2.79 11.15 8.99
C ASP A 126 -3.55 12.12 8.08
N GLU A 127 -3.72 13.35 8.54
CA GLU A 127 -4.54 14.38 7.88
C GLU A 127 -4.11 14.64 6.43
N GLU A 128 -2.80 14.63 6.17
CA GLU A 128 -2.25 14.91 4.85
C GLU A 128 -2.47 13.73 3.90
N LEU A 129 -2.18 12.49 4.33
CA LEU A 129 -2.46 11.29 3.54
C LEU A 129 -3.94 11.12 3.27
N HIS A 130 -4.79 11.38 4.27
CA HIS A 130 -6.23 11.31 4.13
C HIS A 130 -6.74 12.33 3.11
N SER A 131 -6.28 13.58 3.20
CA SER A 131 -6.62 14.63 2.25
C SER A 131 -6.15 14.31 0.84
N PHE A 132 -4.95 13.72 0.70
CA PHE A 132 -4.42 13.25 -0.57
C PHE A 132 -5.27 12.11 -1.16
N ALA A 133 -5.65 11.12 -0.35
CA ALA A 133 -6.52 10.04 -0.79
C ALA A 133 -7.92 10.56 -1.21
N LEU A 134 -8.48 11.55 -0.53
CA LEU A 134 -9.72 12.23 -0.94
C LEU A 134 -9.55 12.95 -2.28
N ALA A 135 -8.41 13.61 -2.50
CA ALA A 135 -8.10 14.25 -3.78
C ALA A 135 -8.04 13.21 -4.92
N LEU A 136 -7.45 12.04 -4.69
CA LEU A 136 -7.46 10.95 -5.67
C LEU A 136 -8.86 10.46 -6.01
N VAL A 137 -9.75 10.31 -5.01
CA VAL A 137 -11.15 9.91 -5.20
C VAL A 137 -11.91 10.93 -6.04
N ARG A 138 -11.73 12.23 -5.76
CA ARG A 138 -12.34 13.32 -6.51
C ARG A 138 -11.83 13.38 -7.95
N LEU A 139 -10.52 13.25 -8.13
CA LEU A 139 -9.91 13.17 -9.45
C LEU A 139 -10.45 11.97 -10.25
N ALA A 140 -10.63 10.81 -9.61
CA ALA A 140 -11.22 9.63 -10.24
C ALA A 140 -12.70 9.82 -10.64
N ARG A 141 -13.43 10.74 -9.99
CA ARG A 141 -14.80 11.15 -10.37
C ARG A 141 -14.82 12.17 -11.50
N GLY A 142 -13.65 12.63 -11.96
CA GLY A 142 -13.54 13.71 -12.94
C GLY A 142 -13.76 15.10 -12.35
N GLU A 143 -13.68 15.23 -11.02
CA GLU A 143 -13.74 16.54 -10.36
C GLU A 143 -12.41 17.27 -10.51
N GLU A 144 -12.47 18.60 -10.54
CA GLU A 144 -11.27 19.44 -10.49
C GLU A 144 -10.65 19.35 -9.10
N VAL A 145 -9.36 19.06 -9.06
CA VAL A 145 -8.56 19.00 -7.83
C VAL A 145 -7.52 20.12 -7.96
N ALA A 146 -7.46 21.02 -6.99
CA ALA A 146 -6.56 22.17 -6.96
C ALA A 146 -5.69 22.19 -5.69
N GLU A 147 -5.84 21.19 -4.83
CA GLU A 147 -5.10 21.05 -3.60
C GLU A 147 -3.61 20.86 -3.88
N GLU A 148 -2.82 21.56 -3.07
CA GLU A 148 -1.39 21.39 -2.95
C GLU A 148 -1.07 20.79 -1.59
N PHE A 149 -0.14 19.84 -1.59
CA PHE A 149 0.31 19.13 -0.40
C PHE A 149 1.70 19.62 0.00
N SER A 150 2.04 19.51 1.28
CA SER A 150 3.37 19.85 1.78
C SER A 150 4.43 18.87 1.27
N LEU A 151 4.06 17.61 1.07
CA LEU A 151 4.92 16.60 0.48
C LEU A 151 4.93 16.69 -1.05
N GLU A 152 6.12 16.95 -1.62
CA GLU A 152 6.30 17.10 -3.07
C GLU A 152 5.85 15.88 -3.86
N GLU A 153 6.10 14.67 -3.35
CA GLU A 153 5.70 13.42 -3.99
C GLU A 153 4.17 13.33 -4.22
N PHE A 154 3.34 13.87 -3.33
CA PHE A 154 1.88 13.90 -3.54
C PHE A 154 1.53 14.79 -4.74
N ASN A 155 2.16 15.96 -4.84
CA ASN A 155 1.93 16.88 -5.93
C ASN A 155 2.44 16.32 -7.27
N GLU A 156 3.57 15.60 -7.28
CA GLU A 156 4.06 14.87 -8.44
C GLU A 156 3.05 13.84 -8.94
N VAL A 157 2.49 13.02 -8.02
CA VAL A 157 1.47 12.04 -8.38
C VAL A 157 0.24 12.72 -8.99
N LEU A 158 -0.28 13.78 -8.37
CA LEU A 158 -1.47 14.47 -8.91
C LEU A 158 -1.20 15.12 -10.27
N ARG A 159 -0.04 15.75 -10.47
CA ARG A 159 0.35 16.30 -11.77
C ARG A 159 0.37 15.22 -12.85
N ASN A 160 1.02 14.10 -12.59
CA ASN A 160 1.10 12.97 -13.53
C ASN A 160 -0.29 12.39 -13.87
N LEU A 161 -1.21 12.42 -12.91
CA LEU A 161 -2.57 11.92 -13.13
C LEU A 161 -3.47 12.89 -13.90
N ARG A 162 -3.26 14.20 -13.81
CA ARG A 162 -4.04 15.20 -14.57
C ARG A 162 -3.67 15.25 -16.06
N GLY A 163 -2.42 14.94 -16.41
CA GLY A 163 -1.92 14.99 -17.78
C GLY A 163 -0.81 16.00 -17.93
#